data_AF-A0A812QTT7-F1
#
_entry.id   AF-A0A812QTT7-F1
#
_cell.length_a   1.000
_cell.length_b   1.000
_cell.length_c   1.000
_cell.angle_alpha   90.00
_cell.angle_beta   90.00
_cell.angle_gamma   90.00
#
_symmetry.space_group_name_H-M   'P 1'
#
loop_
_entity.id
_entity.type
_entity.pdbx_description
1 polymer ?
#
loop_
_entity_poly.entity_id
_entity_poly.type
_entity_poly.pdbx_seq_one_letter_code
_entity_poly.pdbx_strand_id
1 'polypeptide(L)'
;MLHRGLQALRRPGRGVTLGRAWWASSRSAGSLRDRLLPKLPKGYWLPTIAVGCFTIVSSGALFDLAIRWISRREEDSDEWTEDWDEQLLDDAGFPEDIAAALAAGRGLRQSHDHVGTRHVFFIRHAQPGDGEPLTPLGRRQAEATAQRLQSQIANCKRKVIFHSPAPEAKATADIIQKTLGKVRTKESPLLAEGIPVVPSPAPEQLQEIPHEVLASDGARAEGALRTHVWRPAGGPDASAEVVIGHGNLIRYLVCRALQLSPLVWSRFAAGHSTISWIEIRSDGAVLLREFGSAGHLSQELQSYR
;
A
#
# COMPACT_ATOMS: atom_id res chain seq x y z
N MET A 1 8.80 -47.93 -9.51
CA MET A 1 9.54 -49.15 -9.90
C MET A 1 10.64 -48.78 -10.88
N LEU A 2 11.85 -48.55 -10.37
CA LEU A 2 13.11 -48.73 -11.10
C LEU A 2 14.04 -49.38 -10.07
N HIS A 3 14.49 -50.57 -10.43
CA HIS A 3 15.06 -51.58 -9.55
C HIS A 3 16.55 -51.72 -9.88
N ARG A 4 17.33 -52.14 -8.88
CA ARG A 4 18.73 -52.65 -8.91
C ARG A 4 19.79 -51.57 -8.69
N GLY A 5 20.73 -51.68 -7.76
CA GLY A 5 21.02 -52.74 -6.79
C GLY A 5 22.53 -52.80 -6.49
N LEU A 6 22.86 -53.08 -5.23
CA LEU A 6 24.05 -53.83 -4.75
C LEU A 6 25.42 -53.11 -4.93
N GLN A 7 26.44 -53.18 -4.08
CA GLN A 7 26.81 -53.93 -2.88
C GLN A 7 28.09 -53.22 -2.36
N ALA A 8 28.19 -52.83 -1.10
CA ALA A 8 28.99 -53.52 -0.07
C ALA A 8 30.34 -54.11 -0.55
N LEU A 9 31.45 -53.50 -0.13
CA LEU A 9 32.76 -54.17 -0.01
C LEU A 9 33.25 -54.03 1.44
N ARG A 10 33.12 -55.12 2.19
CA ARG A 10 33.80 -55.38 3.47
C ARG A 10 35.04 -56.23 3.18
N ARG A 11 36.19 -55.81 3.74
CA ARG A 11 37.26 -56.54 4.50
C ARG A 11 37.78 -57.88 3.94
N PRO A 12 39.09 -58.21 4.04
CA PRO A 12 39.75 -58.55 5.33
C PRO A 12 41.26 -58.19 5.34
N GLY A 13 42.09 -58.34 6.37
CA GLY A 13 42.02 -58.91 7.71
C GLY A 13 43.45 -59.19 8.22
N ARG A 14 43.57 -59.35 9.54
CA ARG A 14 44.60 -60.08 10.31
C ARG A 14 46.03 -59.53 10.41
N GLY A 15 46.54 -59.61 11.64
CA GLY A 15 47.92 -60.06 11.87
C GLY A 15 48.72 -59.20 12.84
N VAL A 16 48.67 -59.54 14.11
CA VAL A 16 49.52 -59.03 15.19
C VAL A 16 50.92 -59.66 15.08
N THR A 17 51.99 -58.87 15.22
CA THR A 17 53.25 -59.34 15.83
C THR A 17 53.90 -58.23 16.65
N LEU A 18 54.01 -58.51 17.94
CA LEU A 18 54.79 -57.78 18.93
C LEU A 18 56.30 -58.00 18.71
N GLY A 19 57.06 -56.92 18.64
CA GLY A 19 58.51 -56.92 18.80
C GLY A 19 58.93 -55.90 19.86
N ARG A 20 59.24 -56.39 21.07
CA ARG A 20 60.19 -55.76 22.02
C ARG A 20 61.59 -55.89 21.40
N ALA A 21 62.61 -55.06 21.60
CA ALA A 21 62.91 -53.93 22.46
C ALA A 21 63.62 -52.88 21.58
N TRP A 22 63.95 -51.67 22.02
CA TRP A 22 65.22 -51.37 22.69
C TRP A 22 65.03 -50.04 23.43
N TRP A 23 65.43 -50.01 24.70
CA TRP A 23 65.47 -48.82 25.53
C TRP A 23 66.60 -47.90 25.05
N ALA A 24 66.26 -46.67 24.70
CA ALA A 24 67.20 -45.55 24.73
C ALA A 24 66.58 -44.44 25.57
N SER A 25 67.22 -44.20 26.70
CA SER A 25 66.90 -43.23 27.72
C SER A 25 67.05 -41.78 27.24
N SER A 26 66.28 -40.91 27.91
CA SER A 26 66.51 -39.47 28.13
C SER A 26 65.93 -38.49 27.11
N ARG A 27 64.90 -37.73 27.54
CA ARG A 27 65.00 -36.29 27.88
C ARG A 27 63.61 -35.64 27.94
N SER A 28 63.33 -35.03 29.10
CA SER A 28 62.37 -33.96 29.43
C SER A 28 61.06 -33.85 28.62
N ALA A 29 59.95 -33.98 29.34
CA ALA A 29 58.63 -33.52 28.93
C ALA A 29 58.61 -32.00 28.74
N GLY A 30 58.80 -31.54 27.51
CA GLY A 30 58.33 -30.22 27.07
C GLY A 30 56.86 -30.35 26.65
N SER A 31 56.01 -29.42 27.08
CA SER A 31 54.57 -29.49 26.86
C SER A 31 54.24 -29.56 25.35
N LEU A 32 53.22 -30.33 24.98
CA LEU A 32 52.74 -30.44 23.59
C LEU A 32 52.39 -29.07 22.97
N ARG A 33 52.09 -28.09 23.83
CA ARG A 33 51.76 -26.71 23.48
C ARG A 33 52.93 -25.96 22.83
N ASP A 34 54.17 -26.28 23.22
CA ASP A 34 55.39 -25.65 22.69
C ASP A 34 55.84 -26.22 21.34
N ARG A 35 55.30 -27.37 20.92
CA ARG A 35 55.64 -28.02 19.63
C ARG A 35 54.70 -27.67 18.49
N LEU A 36 53.48 -27.20 18.79
CA LEU A 36 52.44 -26.95 17.77
C LEU A 36 52.27 -25.46 17.42
N LEU A 37 52.85 -24.55 18.20
CA LEU A 37 52.78 -23.11 17.94
C LEU A 37 54.20 -22.55 17.83
N PRO A 38 54.69 -22.20 16.62
CA PRO A 38 55.94 -21.45 16.51
C PRO A 38 55.81 -20.15 17.33
N LYS A 39 56.88 -19.77 18.04
CA LYS A 39 56.97 -18.49 18.76
C LYS A 39 56.98 -17.35 17.74
N LEU A 40 55.81 -16.96 17.27
CA LEU A 40 55.62 -15.86 16.33
C LEU A 40 55.94 -14.52 17.02
N PRO A 41 56.57 -13.56 16.34
CA PRO A 41 56.93 -12.27 16.92
C PRO A 41 55.70 -11.52 17.47
N LYS A 42 55.88 -10.73 18.54
CA LYS A 42 54.83 -9.81 19.03
C LYS A 42 54.37 -8.92 17.86
N GLY A 43 53.10 -9.05 17.45
CA GLY A 43 52.51 -8.29 16.34
C GLY A 43 52.22 -9.08 15.06
N TYR A 44 52.65 -10.34 14.95
CA TYR A 44 52.45 -11.13 13.72
C TYR A 44 50.97 -11.32 13.32
N TRP A 45 50.08 -11.47 14.30
CA TRP A 45 48.65 -11.71 14.07
C TRP A 45 47.84 -10.46 13.76
N LEU A 46 48.35 -9.26 14.05
CA LEU A 46 47.61 -8.00 13.89
C LEU A 46 47.23 -7.74 12.42
N PRO A 47 48.14 -7.85 11.44
CA PRO A 47 47.80 -7.71 10.02
C PRO A 47 46.83 -8.80 9.53
N THR A 48 47.01 -10.06 9.97
CA THR A 48 46.17 -11.18 9.54
C THR A 48 44.74 -11.10 10.10
N ILE A 49 44.60 -10.70 11.37
CA ILE A 49 43.32 -10.43 12.01
C ILE A 49 42.68 -9.19 11.35
N ALA A 50 43.43 -8.12 11.09
CA ALA A 50 42.92 -6.93 10.42
C ALA A 50 42.39 -7.23 9.01
N VAL A 51 43.12 -8.02 8.21
CA VAL A 51 42.68 -8.45 6.88
C VAL A 51 41.45 -9.36 6.98
N GLY A 52 41.44 -10.33 7.90
CA GLY A 52 40.30 -11.22 8.15
C GLY A 52 39.03 -10.47 8.57
N CYS A 53 39.15 -9.52 9.50
CA CYS A 53 38.06 -8.63 9.92
C CYS A 53 37.59 -7.73 8.77
N PHE A 54 38.50 -7.20 7.93
CA PHE A 54 38.13 -6.38 6.78
C PHE A 54 37.33 -7.20 5.76
N THR A 55 37.73 -8.43 5.46
CA THR A 55 36.96 -9.34 4.57
C THR A 55 35.60 -9.73 5.14
N ILE A 56 35.47 -9.97 6.45
CA ILE A 56 34.18 -10.33 7.06
C ILE A 56 33.25 -9.12 7.12
N VAL A 57 33.75 -7.94 7.49
CA VAL A 57 32.94 -6.70 7.54
C VAL A 57 32.54 -6.25 6.14
N SER A 58 33.44 -6.31 5.15
CA SER A 58 33.08 -6.03 3.76
C SER A 58 32.14 -7.08 3.18
N SER A 59 32.25 -8.36 3.56
CA SER A 59 31.28 -9.40 3.17
C SER A 59 29.91 -9.21 3.82
N GLY A 60 29.87 -8.77 5.09
CA GLY A 60 28.62 -8.43 5.78
C GLY A 60 27.95 -7.19 5.17
N ALA A 61 28.71 -6.14 4.88
CA ALA A 61 28.20 -4.94 4.22
C ALA A 61 27.76 -5.21 2.77
N LEU A 62 28.50 -6.06 2.02
CA LEU A 62 28.11 -6.52 0.68
C LEU A 62 26.89 -7.44 0.74
N PHE A 63 26.79 -8.31 1.74
CA PHE A 63 25.63 -9.15 1.96
C PHE A 63 24.41 -8.30 2.32
N ASP A 64 24.54 -7.33 3.22
CA ASP A 64 23.46 -6.38 3.55
C ASP A 64 23.08 -5.51 2.34
N LEU A 65 24.04 -5.08 1.51
CA LEU A 65 23.76 -4.39 0.26
C LEU A 65 23.07 -5.30 -0.75
N ALA A 66 23.49 -6.56 -0.86
CA ALA A 66 22.89 -7.54 -1.75
C ALA A 66 21.48 -7.91 -1.28
N ILE A 67 21.26 -8.12 0.01
CA ILE A 67 19.92 -8.33 0.59
C ILE A 67 19.08 -7.08 0.42
N ARG A 68 19.57 -5.86 0.67
CA ARG A 68 18.80 -4.64 0.38
C ARG A 68 18.49 -4.48 -1.10
N TRP A 69 19.39 -4.90 -1.98
CA TRP A 69 19.20 -4.85 -3.43
C TRP A 69 18.22 -5.92 -3.92
N ILE A 70 18.26 -7.13 -3.36
CA ILE A 70 17.33 -8.24 -3.63
C ILE A 70 15.95 -7.95 -3.03
N SER A 71 15.88 -7.55 -1.75
CA SER A 71 14.63 -7.20 -1.06
C SER A 71 13.94 -5.98 -1.64
N ARG A 72 14.69 -4.95 -2.11
CA ARG A 72 14.08 -3.88 -2.91
C ARG A 72 13.39 -4.42 -4.15
N ARG A 73 13.98 -5.44 -4.77
CA ARG A 73 13.48 -6.02 -6.01
C ARG A 73 12.27 -6.92 -5.80
N GLU A 74 12.10 -7.47 -4.59
CA GLU A 74 10.92 -8.25 -4.19
C GLU A 74 9.76 -7.36 -3.69
N GLU A 75 10.04 -6.23 -3.04
CA GLU A 75 9.00 -5.28 -2.60
C GLU A 75 8.52 -4.34 -3.74
N ASP A 76 9.36 -4.05 -4.73
CA ASP A 76 9.06 -3.20 -5.90
C ASP A 76 8.87 -4.05 -7.17
N SER A 77 7.98 -5.05 -7.18
CA SER A 77 7.53 -5.55 -8.48
C SER A 77 6.66 -4.46 -9.12
N ASP A 78 7.15 -3.80 -10.17
CA ASP A 78 6.35 -2.92 -11.05
C ASP A 78 5.19 -3.69 -11.77
N GLU A 79 5.00 -4.95 -11.43
CA GLU A 79 3.97 -5.83 -11.95
C GLU A 79 2.63 -5.59 -11.23
N TRP A 80 1.56 -5.63 -12.00
CA TRP A 80 0.20 -5.51 -11.49
C TRP A 80 -0.16 -6.75 -10.67
N THR A 81 -0.61 -6.53 -9.43
CA THR A 81 -1.14 -7.57 -8.56
C THR A 81 -2.58 -7.89 -8.97
N GLU A 82 -2.85 -9.11 -9.44
CA GLU A 82 -4.16 -9.50 -10.01
C GLU A 82 -5.25 -9.78 -8.96
N ASP A 83 -4.85 -10.18 -7.75
CA ASP A 83 -5.69 -10.51 -6.59
C ASP A 83 -5.74 -9.36 -5.56
N TRP A 84 -5.48 -8.13 -6.01
CA TRP A 84 -5.34 -6.93 -5.19
C TRP A 84 -6.50 -6.67 -4.23
N ASP A 85 -7.73 -7.04 -4.59
CA ASP A 85 -8.92 -6.83 -3.76
C ASP A 85 -9.19 -7.96 -2.77
N GLU A 86 -8.62 -9.15 -2.97
CA GLU A 86 -8.67 -10.23 -1.97
C GLU A 86 -7.78 -9.88 -0.77
N GLN A 87 -6.62 -9.29 -1.03
CA GLN A 87 -5.71 -8.77 0.01
C GLN A 87 -6.37 -7.67 0.86
N LEU A 88 -7.31 -6.92 0.27
CA LEU A 88 -8.13 -5.92 0.96
C LEU A 88 -9.21 -6.54 1.87
N LEU A 89 -9.35 -7.86 1.93
CA LEU A 89 -10.28 -8.53 2.83
C LEU A 89 -9.61 -9.02 4.12
N ASP A 90 -8.27 -9.05 4.17
CA ASP A 90 -7.52 -9.43 5.36
C ASP A 90 -7.34 -8.22 6.30
N ASP A 91 -7.91 -8.33 7.51
CA ASP A 91 -7.77 -7.34 8.59
C ASP A 91 -6.79 -7.83 9.67
N ALA A 92 -6.18 -9.01 9.51
CA ALA A 92 -5.29 -9.56 10.52
C ALA A 92 -4.11 -8.61 10.78
N GLY A 93 -3.91 -8.28 12.06
CA GLY A 93 -2.78 -7.46 12.51
C GLY A 93 -3.07 -5.97 12.70
N PHE A 94 -4.27 -5.48 12.36
CA PHE A 94 -4.65 -4.11 12.72
C PHE A 94 -5.14 -4.01 14.18
N PRO A 95 -4.80 -2.92 14.90
CA PRO A 95 -5.39 -2.58 16.21
C PRO A 95 -6.94 -2.61 16.21
N GLU A 96 -7.56 -2.92 17.35
CA GLU A 96 -9.02 -3.16 17.46
C GLU A 96 -9.88 -1.96 17.03
N ASP A 97 -9.42 -0.75 17.35
CA ASP A 97 -10.02 0.52 16.92
C ASP A 97 -9.94 0.73 15.40
N ILE A 98 -8.85 0.28 14.78
CA ILE A 98 -8.67 0.28 13.32
C ILE A 98 -9.54 -0.79 12.66
N ALA A 99 -9.59 -1.99 13.24
CA ALA A 99 -10.40 -3.10 12.73
C ALA A 99 -11.89 -2.75 12.69
N ALA A 100 -12.40 -1.97 13.65
CA ALA A 100 -13.77 -1.47 13.63
C ALA A 100 -14.06 -0.55 12.42
N ALA A 101 -13.12 0.34 12.06
CA ALA A 101 -13.24 1.20 10.88
C ALA A 101 -13.19 0.39 9.57
N LEU A 102 -12.30 -0.60 9.48
CA LEU A 102 -12.21 -1.52 8.33
C LEU A 102 -13.48 -2.37 8.18
N ALA A 103 -14.01 -2.89 9.29
CA ALA A 103 -15.27 -3.63 9.33
C ALA A 103 -16.48 -2.78 8.94
N ALA A 104 -16.53 -1.53 9.41
CA ALA A 104 -17.54 -0.56 8.99
C ALA A 104 -17.48 -0.33 7.47
N GLY A 105 -16.29 -0.27 6.88
CA GLY A 105 -16.11 -0.15 5.44
C GLY A 105 -16.70 -1.32 4.66
N ARG A 106 -16.45 -2.56 5.12
CA ARG A 106 -17.10 -3.75 4.55
C ARG A 106 -18.62 -3.71 4.70
N GLY A 107 -19.14 -3.27 5.84
CA GLY A 107 -20.58 -3.13 6.08
C GLY A 107 -21.24 -2.05 5.19
N LEU A 108 -20.49 -1.01 4.84
CA LEU A 108 -20.94 0.07 3.95
C LEU A 108 -20.82 -0.27 2.46
N ARG A 109 -20.06 -1.31 2.10
CA ARG A 109 -19.94 -1.83 0.73
C ARG A 109 -21.34 -2.16 0.19
N GLN A 110 -21.85 -1.31 -0.69
CA GLN A 110 -23.08 -1.62 -1.41
C GLN A 110 -22.71 -2.55 -2.56
N SER A 111 -23.19 -3.79 -2.52
CA SER A 111 -22.88 -4.78 -3.55
C SER A 111 -23.60 -4.43 -4.85
N HIS A 112 -22.91 -3.69 -5.71
CA HIS A 112 -23.17 -3.66 -7.15
C HIS A 112 -22.52 -4.86 -7.85
N ASP A 113 -22.55 -6.03 -7.24
CA ASP A 113 -21.63 -7.12 -7.58
C ASP A 113 -21.90 -7.71 -8.97
N HIS A 114 -23.17 -7.84 -9.34
CA HIS A 114 -23.57 -8.38 -10.65
C HIS A 114 -23.56 -7.33 -11.78
N VAL A 115 -22.45 -6.62 -11.97
CA VAL A 115 -22.21 -5.68 -13.09
C VAL A 115 -20.90 -6.02 -13.79
N GLY A 116 -20.78 -5.72 -15.07
CA GLY A 116 -19.52 -5.92 -15.80
C GLY A 116 -18.47 -4.90 -15.42
N THR A 117 -18.92 -3.68 -15.13
CA THR A 117 -18.08 -2.51 -14.86
C THR A 117 -18.68 -1.62 -13.76
N ARG A 118 -17.83 -1.23 -12.80
CA ARG A 118 -18.13 -0.19 -11.81
C ARG A 118 -17.41 1.09 -12.19
N HIS A 119 -18.15 2.19 -12.33
CA HIS A 119 -17.58 3.52 -12.42
C HIS A 119 -17.63 4.19 -11.04
N VAL A 120 -16.48 4.61 -10.53
CA VAL A 120 -16.37 5.33 -9.27
C VAL A 120 -15.90 6.75 -9.57
N PHE A 121 -16.74 7.72 -9.25
CA PHE A 121 -16.50 9.15 -9.44
C PHE A 121 -16.18 9.77 -8.09
N PHE A 122 -14.91 10.03 -7.84
CA PHE A 122 -14.44 10.78 -6.68
C PHE A 122 -14.56 12.28 -6.94
N ILE A 123 -15.22 12.99 -6.04
CA ILE A 123 -15.49 14.42 -6.17
C ILE A 123 -14.98 15.11 -4.92
N ARG A 124 -14.04 16.05 -5.07
CA ARG A 124 -13.71 16.96 -3.97
C ARG A 124 -14.91 17.87 -3.74
N HIS A 125 -15.29 18.09 -2.48
CA HIS A 125 -16.34 19.02 -2.11
C HIS A 125 -16.19 20.38 -2.82
N ALA A 126 -17.31 21.08 -3.02
CA ALA A 126 -17.29 22.43 -3.55
C ALA A 126 -16.72 23.43 -2.52
N GLN A 127 -16.40 24.65 -2.95
CA GLN A 127 -15.73 25.63 -2.10
C GLN A 127 -16.52 25.89 -0.80
N PRO A 128 -15.92 25.63 0.37
CA PRO A 128 -16.56 25.84 1.66
C PRO A 128 -16.64 27.35 1.97
N GLY A 129 -17.67 27.75 2.71
CA GLY A 129 -17.85 29.13 3.15
C GLY A 129 -17.49 29.34 4.62
N ASP A 130 -17.26 30.59 5.00
CA ASP A 130 -17.09 30.97 6.41
C ASP A 130 -18.47 31.05 7.07
N GLY A 131 -18.75 30.10 7.96
CA GLY A 131 -20.03 30.03 8.69
C GLY A 131 -21.21 29.45 7.91
N GLU A 132 -21.05 29.22 6.60
CA GLU A 132 -21.99 28.46 5.77
C GLU A 132 -21.31 27.25 5.15
N PRO A 133 -22.02 26.14 4.89
CA PRO A 133 -21.42 24.95 4.29
C PRO A 133 -20.72 25.21 2.94
N LEU A 134 -21.23 26.13 2.12
CA LEU A 134 -20.66 26.46 0.80
C LEU A 134 -20.78 27.96 0.51
N THR A 135 -19.80 28.52 -0.20
CA THR A 135 -19.91 29.87 -0.76
C THR A 135 -20.93 29.92 -1.91
N PRO A 136 -21.35 31.11 -2.38
CA PRO A 136 -22.09 31.25 -3.64
C PRO A 136 -21.34 30.62 -4.83
N LEU A 137 -20.01 30.71 -4.85
CA LEU A 137 -19.17 30.06 -5.86
C LEU A 137 -19.27 28.53 -5.74
N GLY A 138 -19.13 27.99 -4.53
CA GLY A 138 -19.24 26.55 -4.24
C GLY A 138 -20.57 25.96 -4.66
N ARG A 139 -21.68 26.68 -4.46
CA ARG A 139 -23.01 26.25 -4.95
C ARG A 139 -23.03 26.09 -6.48
N ARG A 140 -22.49 27.08 -7.21
CA ARG A 140 -22.39 27.03 -8.69
C ARG A 140 -21.44 25.93 -9.17
N GLN A 141 -20.33 25.70 -8.46
CA GLN A 141 -19.42 24.58 -8.74
C GLN A 141 -20.12 23.22 -8.61
N ALA A 142 -20.88 23.02 -7.53
CA ALA A 142 -21.64 21.79 -7.31
C ALA A 142 -22.73 21.58 -8.37
N GLU A 143 -23.43 22.64 -8.78
CA GLU A 143 -24.43 22.59 -9.86
C GLU A 143 -23.81 22.18 -11.20
N ALA A 144 -22.70 22.80 -11.60
CA ALA A 144 -21.98 22.45 -12.83
C ALA A 144 -21.47 21.00 -12.81
N THR A 145 -20.97 20.56 -11.64
CA THR A 145 -20.52 19.18 -11.42
C THR A 145 -21.69 18.20 -11.55
N ALA A 146 -22.86 18.54 -11.00
CA ALA A 146 -24.06 17.72 -11.09
C ALA A 146 -24.52 17.53 -12.56
N GLN A 147 -24.49 18.61 -13.35
CA GLN A 147 -24.80 18.57 -14.78
C GLN A 147 -23.83 17.66 -15.55
N ARG A 148 -22.52 17.78 -15.27
CA ARG A 148 -21.51 16.90 -15.88
C ARG A 148 -21.78 15.43 -15.55
N LEU A 149 -22.00 15.11 -14.27
CA LEU A 149 -22.27 13.74 -13.83
C LEU A 149 -23.53 13.15 -14.46
N GLN A 150 -24.60 13.94 -14.62
CA GLN A 150 -25.86 13.46 -15.19
C GLN A 150 -25.64 12.80 -16.56
N SER A 151 -24.79 13.39 -17.39
CA SER A 151 -24.41 12.82 -18.68
C SER A 151 -23.54 11.56 -18.56
N GLN A 152 -22.56 11.55 -17.65
CA GLN A 152 -21.61 10.44 -17.49
C GLN A 152 -22.26 9.18 -16.93
N ILE A 153 -23.23 9.33 -16.03
CA ILE A 153 -23.88 8.19 -15.35
C ILE A 153 -25.21 7.81 -15.98
N ALA A 154 -25.61 8.42 -17.10
CA ALA A 154 -26.93 8.23 -17.72
C ALA A 154 -27.25 6.74 -17.95
N ASN A 155 -26.29 5.99 -18.50
CA ASN A 155 -26.42 4.58 -18.87
C ASN A 155 -26.17 3.59 -17.72
N CYS A 156 -25.83 4.07 -16.53
CA CYS A 156 -25.61 3.19 -15.38
C CYS A 156 -26.96 2.79 -14.75
N LYS A 157 -27.22 1.49 -14.62
CA LYS A 157 -28.48 1.00 -14.04
C LYS A 157 -28.59 1.25 -12.55
N ARG A 158 -27.46 1.18 -11.84
CA ARG A 158 -27.38 1.39 -10.39
C ARG A 158 -26.56 2.65 -10.12
N LYS A 159 -27.10 3.53 -9.29
CA LYS A 159 -26.52 4.84 -8.95
C LYS A 159 -26.61 5.03 -7.44
N VAL A 160 -25.53 5.48 -6.83
CA VAL A 160 -25.47 5.81 -5.41
C VAL A 160 -24.54 6.98 -5.18
N ILE A 161 -24.88 7.82 -4.21
CA ILE A 161 -24.02 8.91 -3.74
C ILE A 161 -23.56 8.54 -2.33
N PHE A 162 -22.27 8.67 -2.08
CA PHE A 162 -21.67 8.65 -0.75
C PHE A 162 -21.05 10.01 -0.48
N HIS A 163 -21.12 10.48 0.76
CA HIS A 163 -20.44 11.72 1.15
C HIS A 163 -19.80 11.65 2.53
N SER A 164 -18.73 12.42 2.69
CA SER A 164 -18.17 12.78 3.99
C SER A 164 -19.21 13.46 4.90
N PRO A 165 -19.14 13.28 6.23
CA PRO A 165 -19.99 13.99 7.19
C PRO A 165 -19.70 15.50 7.27
N ALA A 166 -18.60 15.97 6.67
CA ALA A 166 -18.26 17.39 6.65
C ALA A 166 -19.38 18.24 5.99
N PRO A 167 -19.77 19.38 6.57
CA PRO A 167 -20.90 20.18 6.08
C PRO A 167 -20.81 20.54 4.59
N GLU A 168 -19.63 20.91 4.11
CA GLU A 168 -19.34 21.27 2.73
C GLU A 168 -19.51 20.08 1.76
N ALA A 169 -19.10 18.88 2.19
CA ALA A 169 -19.27 17.66 1.40
C ALA A 169 -20.74 17.24 1.35
N LYS A 170 -21.45 17.33 2.47
CA LYS A 170 -22.89 17.08 2.53
C LYS A 170 -23.67 18.05 1.65
N ALA A 171 -23.41 19.35 1.75
CA ALA A 171 -24.09 20.35 0.93
C ALA A 171 -23.80 20.17 -0.57
N THR A 172 -22.58 19.78 -0.92
CA THR A 172 -22.21 19.40 -2.30
C THR A 172 -23.03 18.18 -2.77
N ALA A 173 -23.18 17.17 -1.92
CA ALA A 173 -23.95 15.97 -2.21
C ALA A 173 -25.45 16.25 -2.38
N ASP A 174 -26.02 17.12 -1.54
CA ASP A 174 -27.44 17.52 -1.61
C ASP A 174 -27.74 18.22 -2.95
N ILE A 175 -26.85 19.11 -3.42
CA ILE A 175 -26.99 19.79 -4.72
C ILE A 175 -26.88 18.78 -5.87
N ILE A 176 -25.89 17.87 -5.82
CA ILE A 176 -25.71 16.85 -6.85
C ILE A 176 -26.91 15.91 -6.91
N GLN A 177 -27.39 15.43 -5.76
CA GLN A 177 -28.56 14.55 -5.67
C GLN A 177 -29.78 15.22 -6.30
N LYS A 178 -30.03 16.50 -6.01
CA LYS A 178 -31.17 17.24 -6.56
C LYS A 178 -31.23 17.20 -8.09
N THR A 179 -30.09 17.32 -8.76
CA THR A 179 -29.99 17.24 -10.23
C THR A 179 -30.08 15.81 -10.75
N LEU A 180 -29.51 14.84 -10.03
CA LEU A 180 -29.53 13.43 -10.43
C LEU A 180 -30.87 12.73 -10.14
N GLY A 181 -31.75 13.34 -9.34
CA GLY A 181 -33.07 12.84 -8.98
C GLY A 181 -33.05 11.92 -7.76
N LYS A 182 -33.92 10.89 -7.73
CA LYS A 182 -34.07 9.96 -6.59
C LYS A 182 -32.90 8.95 -6.48
N VAL A 183 -31.67 9.44 -6.42
CA VAL A 183 -30.48 8.64 -6.16
C VAL A 183 -30.32 8.47 -4.65
N ARG A 184 -30.01 7.24 -4.22
CA ARG A 184 -29.75 6.94 -2.81
C ARG A 184 -28.47 7.65 -2.39
N THR A 185 -28.55 8.44 -1.32
CA THR A 185 -27.41 9.16 -0.73
C THR A 185 -27.12 8.57 0.64
N LYS A 186 -25.84 8.34 0.95
CA LYS A 186 -25.38 7.84 2.24
C LYS A 186 -24.21 8.67 2.76
N GLU A 187 -24.27 9.02 4.04
CA GLU A 187 -23.13 9.54 4.75
C GLU A 187 -22.17 8.40 5.12
N SER A 188 -20.87 8.67 5.08
CA SER A 188 -19.83 7.74 5.51
C SER A 188 -18.73 8.48 6.29
N PRO A 189 -18.56 8.19 7.59
CA PRO A 189 -17.46 8.76 8.39
C PRO A 189 -16.07 8.43 7.84
N LEU A 190 -15.93 7.33 7.09
CA LEU A 190 -14.67 6.93 6.46
C LEU A 190 -14.17 7.96 5.44
N LEU A 191 -15.09 8.76 4.88
CA LEU A 191 -14.78 9.76 3.86
C LEU A 191 -14.31 11.11 4.42
N ALA A 192 -14.14 11.26 5.75
CA ALA A 192 -13.60 12.48 6.34
C ALA A 192 -12.20 12.84 5.78
N GLU A 193 -11.79 14.11 5.85
CA GLU A 193 -10.43 14.49 5.42
C GLU A 193 -9.42 13.99 6.46
N GLY A 194 -8.19 13.75 6.05
CA GLY A 194 -7.10 13.38 6.95
C GLY A 194 -5.77 13.29 6.24
N ILE A 195 -4.78 12.69 6.90
CA ILE A 195 -3.48 12.37 6.32
C ILE A 195 -3.38 10.84 6.18
N PRO A 196 -3.69 10.27 5.00
CA PRO A 196 -3.73 8.81 4.82
C PRO A 196 -2.39 8.13 5.09
N VAL A 197 -1.30 8.78 4.66
CA VAL A 197 0.08 8.37 4.91
C VAL A 197 0.94 9.62 4.77
N VAL A 198 2.07 9.71 5.47
CA VAL A 198 3.02 10.80 5.27
C VAL A 198 3.58 10.70 3.84
N PRO A 199 3.35 11.71 2.97
CA PRO A 199 3.79 11.65 1.59
C PRO A 199 5.30 11.86 1.46
N SER A 200 5.83 11.56 0.28
CA SER A 200 7.22 11.85 -0.11
C SER A 200 7.26 12.70 -1.40
N PRO A 201 7.84 13.91 -1.37
CA PRO A 201 8.48 14.55 -0.22
C PRO A 201 7.46 14.92 0.88
N ALA A 202 7.88 14.82 2.14
CA ALA A 202 7.06 15.16 3.30
C ALA A 202 7.07 16.68 3.54
N PRO A 203 5.91 17.36 3.55
CA PRO A 203 5.81 18.74 4.01
C PRO A 203 6.25 18.84 5.47
N GLU A 204 6.96 19.93 5.80
CA GLU A 204 7.45 20.18 7.18
C GLU A 204 6.32 20.17 8.21
N GLN A 205 5.14 20.69 7.83
CA GLN A 205 3.97 20.78 8.72
C GLN A 205 3.45 19.41 9.17
N LEU A 206 3.75 18.34 8.43
CA LEU A 206 3.30 16.99 8.80
C LEU A 206 4.22 16.33 9.84
N GLN A 207 5.40 16.88 10.11
CA GLN A 207 6.35 16.33 11.08
C GLN A 207 5.88 16.49 12.53
N GLU A 208 5.01 17.48 12.79
CA GLU A 208 4.48 17.78 14.12
C GLU A 208 3.19 17.02 14.44
N ILE A 209 2.62 16.29 13.47
CA ILE A 209 1.35 15.57 13.68
C ILE A 209 1.62 14.31 14.52
N PRO A 210 0.87 14.10 15.63
CA PRO A 210 1.04 12.92 16.47
C PRO A 210 0.84 11.61 15.70
N HIS A 211 1.63 10.59 16.04
CA HIS A 211 1.59 9.30 15.36
C HIS A 211 0.22 8.62 15.45
N GLU A 212 -0.49 8.74 16.58
CA GLU A 212 -1.84 8.19 16.75
C GLU A 212 -2.86 8.81 15.80
N VAL A 213 -2.73 10.11 15.48
CA VAL A 213 -3.61 10.79 14.53
C VAL A 213 -3.34 10.28 13.11
N LEU A 214 -2.07 10.16 12.72
CA LEU A 214 -1.68 9.60 11.42
C LEU A 214 -2.15 8.14 11.26
N ALA A 215 -2.04 7.33 12.32
CA ALA A 215 -2.50 5.95 12.31
C ALA A 215 -4.02 5.85 12.12
N SER A 216 -4.78 6.67 12.85
CA SER A 216 -6.24 6.74 12.75
C SER A 216 -6.70 7.21 11.37
N ASP A 217 -6.08 8.26 10.83
CA ASP A 217 -6.38 8.76 9.49
C ASP A 217 -6.05 7.74 8.38
N GLY A 218 -4.90 7.06 8.50
CA GLY A 218 -4.51 6.00 7.58
C GLY A 218 -5.47 4.81 7.60
N ALA A 219 -5.85 4.35 8.79
CA ALA A 219 -6.85 3.30 8.98
C ALA A 219 -8.21 3.65 8.33
N ARG A 220 -8.65 4.89 8.54
CA ARG A 220 -9.90 5.39 7.98
C ARG A 220 -9.86 5.50 6.46
N ALA A 221 -8.73 5.95 5.90
CA ALA A 221 -8.52 6.00 4.46
C ALA A 221 -8.48 4.60 3.82
N GLU A 222 -7.88 3.62 4.49
CA GLU A 222 -7.91 2.22 4.08
C GLU A 222 -9.34 1.64 4.15
N GLY A 223 -10.11 1.96 5.19
CA GLY A 223 -11.53 1.60 5.26
C GLY A 223 -12.34 2.17 4.09
N ALA A 224 -12.07 3.42 3.69
CA ALA A 224 -12.68 4.03 2.51
C ALA A 224 -12.28 3.32 1.21
N LEU A 225 -11.00 2.91 1.08
CA LEU A 225 -10.52 2.13 -0.06
C LEU A 225 -11.29 0.81 -0.18
N ARG A 226 -11.36 0.03 0.90
CA ARG A 226 -12.07 -1.26 0.95
C ARG A 226 -13.58 -1.14 0.66
N THR A 227 -14.17 0.01 0.99
CA THR A 227 -15.59 0.29 0.72
C THR A 227 -15.85 0.53 -0.76
N HIS A 228 -14.98 1.29 -1.44
CA HIS A 228 -15.25 1.85 -2.76
C HIS A 228 -14.48 1.18 -3.90
N VAL A 229 -13.33 0.58 -3.63
CA VAL A 229 -12.42 0.02 -4.64
C VAL A 229 -12.36 -1.50 -4.49
N TRP A 230 -13.08 -2.21 -5.36
CA TRP A 230 -13.23 -3.68 -5.35
C TRP A 230 -13.79 -4.16 -6.69
N ARG A 231 -13.46 -5.39 -7.13
CA ARG A 231 -13.91 -5.92 -8.42
C ARG A 231 -15.36 -6.45 -8.37
N PRO A 232 -16.22 -6.13 -9.35
CA PRO A 232 -17.55 -6.75 -9.41
C PRO A 232 -17.47 -8.21 -9.93
N ALA A 233 -18.38 -9.07 -9.47
CA ALA A 233 -18.52 -10.47 -9.91
C ALA A 233 -18.91 -10.66 -11.39
N GLY A 234 -19.25 -9.59 -12.11
CA GLY A 234 -19.56 -9.64 -13.55
C GLY A 234 -21.05 -9.51 -13.89
N GLY A 235 -21.34 -9.14 -15.14
CA GLY A 235 -22.69 -8.91 -15.64
C GLY A 235 -22.72 -8.04 -16.89
N PRO A 236 -23.90 -7.82 -17.50
CA PRO A 236 -24.00 -7.05 -18.74
C PRO A 236 -24.05 -5.53 -18.53
N ASP A 237 -24.28 -5.09 -17.29
CA ASP A 237 -24.58 -3.70 -16.96
C ASP A 237 -23.40 -2.97 -16.35
N ALA A 238 -23.49 -1.64 -16.27
CA ALA A 238 -22.59 -0.79 -15.49
C ALA A 238 -23.31 -0.15 -14.29
N SER A 239 -22.56 0.14 -13.23
CA SER A 239 -23.01 0.94 -12.08
C SER A 239 -22.16 2.19 -11.90
N ALA A 240 -22.74 3.23 -11.33
CA ALA A 240 -22.04 4.45 -10.94
C ALA A 240 -22.10 4.69 -9.43
N GLU A 241 -20.96 4.98 -8.84
CA GLU A 241 -20.83 5.41 -7.45
C GLU A 241 -20.20 6.79 -7.43
N VAL A 242 -20.92 7.77 -6.87
CA VAL A 242 -20.44 9.13 -6.71
C VAL A 242 -19.98 9.29 -5.27
N VAL A 243 -18.67 9.48 -5.06
CA VAL A 243 -18.04 9.53 -3.73
C VAL A 243 -17.53 10.95 -3.50
N ILE A 244 -18.20 11.68 -2.61
CA ILE A 244 -17.94 13.09 -2.35
C ILE A 244 -17.15 13.21 -1.05
N GLY A 245 -15.94 13.75 -1.14
CA GLY A 245 -15.05 13.87 0.00
C GLY A 245 -14.04 14.96 -0.25
N HIS A 246 -12.78 14.65 0.03
CA HIS A 246 -11.75 15.66 0.18
C HIS A 246 -10.47 15.35 -0.60
N GLY A 247 -9.59 16.34 -0.69
CA GLY A 247 -8.46 16.30 -1.59
C GLY A 247 -7.42 15.24 -1.21
N ASN A 248 -7.04 15.11 0.07
CA ASN A 248 -6.01 14.14 0.46
C ASN A 248 -6.51 12.71 0.27
N LEU A 249 -7.72 12.44 0.75
CA LEU A 249 -8.33 11.12 0.61
C LEU A 249 -8.45 10.69 -0.85
N ILE A 250 -9.00 11.53 -1.73
CA ILE A 250 -9.19 11.17 -3.15
C ILE A 250 -7.86 10.85 -3.84
N ARG A 251 -6.83 11.65 -3.57
CA ARG A 251 -5.48 11.43 -4.13
C ARG A 251 -4.91 10.10 -3.69
N TYR A 252 -5.04 9.76 -2.41
CA TYR A 252 -4.62 8.48 -1.86
C TYR A 252 -5.39 7.31 -2.46
N LEU A 253 -6.73 7.40 -2.53
CA LEU A 253 -7.58 6.35 -3.10
C LEU A 253 -7.23 6.07 -4.56
N VAL A 254 -6.98 7.11 -5.35
CA VAL A 254 -6.54 6.94 -6.76
C VAL A 254 -5.17 6.27 -6.83
N CYS A 255 -4.19 6.67 -6.01
CA CYS A 255 -2.88 6.03 -6.00
C CYS A 255 -3.02 4.53 -5.68
N ARG A 256 -3.76 4.19 -4.62
CA ARG A 256 -3.99 2.81 -4.19
C ARG A 256 -4.75 1.99 -5.22
N ALA A 257 -5.79 2.54 -5.83
CA ALA A 257 -6.58 1.85 -6.86
C ALA A 257 -5.75 1.51 -8.11
N LEU A 258 -4.74 2.33 -8.42
CA LEU A 258 -3.85 2.14 -9.57
C LEU A 258 -2.55 1.42 -9.20
N GLN A 259 -2.44 0.90 -7.97
CA GLN A 259 -1.23 0.26 -7.44
C GLN A 259 0.02 1.16 -7.54
N LEU A 260 -0.17 2.47 -7.52
CA LEU A 260 0.92 3.42 -7.39
C LEU A 260 1.36 3.50 -5.93
N SER A 261 2.64 3.84 -5.70
CA SER A 261 3.13 4.12 -4.36
C SER A 261 2.21 5.14 -3.66
N PRO A 262 1.61 4.79 -2.51
CA PRO A 262 0.69 5.69 -1.83
C PRO A 262 1.39 6.97 -1.40
N LEU A 263 2.72 6.96 -1.20
CA LEU A 263 3.51 8.12 -0.78
C LEU A 263 3.49 9.29 -1.78
N VAL A 264 3.05 9.08 -3.02
CA VAL A 264 3.04 10.13 -4.05
C VAL A 264 1.74 10.95 -4.06
N TRP A 265 0.78 10.64 -3.19
CA TRP A 265 -0.56 11.27 -3.19
C TRP A 265 -0.52 12.81 -3.13
N SER A 266 0.46 13.41 -2.45
CA SER A 266 0.54 14.87 -2.31
C SER A 266 0.96 15.59 -3.61
N ARG A 267 1.49 14.85 -4.60
CA ARG A 267 1.99 15.41 -5.86
C ARG A 267 0.88 15.77 -6.84
N PHE A 268 -0.34 15.31 -6.58
CA PHE A 268 -1.50 15.56 -7.41
C PHE A 268 -2.26 16.79 -6.92
N ALA A 269 -2.75 17.63 -7.84
CA ALA A 269 -3.64 18.74 -7.52
C ALA A 269 -5.11 18.31 -7.69
N ALA A 270 -5.94 18.56 -6.68
CA ALA A 270 -7.39 18.32 -6.75
C ALA A 270 -8.11 19.60 -6.30
N GLY A 271 -8.60 20.40 -7.26
CA GLY A 271 -9.38 21.61 -6.97
C GLY A 271 -10.79 21.30 -6.45
N HIS A 272 -11.50 22.31 -5.95
CA HIS A 272 -12.89 22.15 -5.53
C HIS A 272 -13.78 21.68 -6.68
N SER A 273 -14.72 20.78 -6.39
CA SER A 273 -15.66 20.24 -7.39
C SER A 273 -15.00 19.59 -8.62
N THR A 274 -13.75 19.18 -8.50
CA THR A 274 -13.08 18.39 -9.54
C THR A 274 -13.54 16.95 -9.51
N ILE A 275 -13.60 16.33 -10.68
CA ILE A 275 -14.00 14.92 -10.85
C ILE A 275 -12.75 14.08 -11.12
N SER A 276 -12.55 13.04 -10.32
CA SER A 276 -11.62 11.95 -10.64
C SER A 276 -12.42 10.68 -10.85
N TRP A 277 -12.25 10.04 -12.00
CA TRP A 277 -13.08 8.94 -12.44
C TRP A 277 -12.22 7.70 -12.67
N ILE A 278 -12.48 6.65 -11.89
CA ILE A 278 -11.91 5.33 -12.13
C ILE A 278 -12.99 4.36 -12.62
N GLU A 279 -12.58 3.46 -13.49
CA GLU A 279 -13.35 2.32 -13.96
C GLU A 279 -12.73 1.04 -13.39
N ILE A 280 -13.56 0.20 -12.76
CA ILE A 280 -13.15 -1.10 -12.23
C ILE A 280 -13.97 -2.18 -12.94
N ARG A 281 -13.29 -3.04 -13.68
CA ARG A 281 -13.90 -4.12 -14.45
C ARG A 281 -13.93 -5.42 -13.64
N SER A 282 -14.83 -6.32 -14.01
CA SER A 282 -14.96 -7.65 -13.38
C SER A 282 -13.71 -8.52 -13.53
N ASP A 283 -12.93 -8.32 -14.59
CA ASP A 283 -11.61 -8.95 -14.77
C ASP A 283 -10.53 -8.37 -13.84
N GLY A 284 -10.84 -7.38 -13.01
CA GLY A 284 -9.91 -6.78 -12.04
C GLY A 284 -9.13 -5.59 -12.58
N ALA A 285 -9.26 -5.25 -13.86
CA ALA A 285 -8.60 -4.08 -14.43
C ALA A 285 -9.14 -2.78 -13.82
N VAL A 286 -8.23 -1.89 -13.43
CA VAL A 286 -8.55 -0.54 -12.95
C VAL A 286 -8.00 0.50 -13.92
N LEU A 287 -8.86 1.38 -14.42
CA LEU A 287 -8.49 2.43 -15.36
C LEU A 287 -8.86 3.80 -14.81
N LEU A 288 -7.89 4.71 -14.72
CA LEU A 288 -8.14 6.12 -14.47
C LEU A 288 -8.55 6.80 -15.78
N ARG A 289 -9.80 7.24 -15.86
CA ARG A 289 -10.35 7.92 -17.04
C ARG A 289 -10.06 9.41 -17.01
N GLU A 290 -10.21 10.01 -15.83
CA GLU A 290 -9.95 11.43 -15.57
C GLU A 290 -9.43 11.58 -14.14
N PHE A 291 -8.52 12.53 -13.91
CA PHE A 291 -8.07 12.90 -12.56
C PHE A 291 -8.16 14.42 -12.39
N GLY A 292 -8.77 14.87 -11.29
CA GLY A 292 -8.86 16.30 -10.97
C GLY A 292 -9.51 17.13 -12.08
N SER A 293 -10.41 16.54 -12.89
CA SER A 293 -11.02 17.18 -14.05
C SER A 293 -11.87 18.37 -13.64
N ALA A 294 -11.53 19.54 -14.19
CA ALA A 294 -12.25 20.80 -14.01
C ALA A 294 -12.85 21.31 -15.33
N GLY A 295 -12.86 20.50 -16.39
CA GLY A 295 -13.30 20.95 -17.73
C GLY A 295 -14.78 21.35 -17.80
N HIS A 296 -15.61 20.87 -16.87
CA HIS A 296 -17.00 21.29 -16.71
C HIS A 296 -17.16 22.60 -15.94
N LEU A 297 -16.09 23.12 -15.36
CA LEU A 297 -16.05 24.38 -14.64
C LEU A 297 -15.45 25.44 -15.56
N SER A 298 -16.21 26.52 -15.79
CA SER A 298 -15.65 27.72 -16.40
C SER A 298 -14.53 28.29 -15.51
N GLN A 299 -13.65 29.11 -16.10
CA GLN A 299 -12.42 29.52 -15.43
C GLN A 299 -12.68 30.26 -14.10
N GLU A 300 -13.74 31.05 -14.03
CA GLU A 300 -14.18 31.75 -12.83
C GLU A 300 -14.74 30.83 -11.74
N LEU A 301 -15.13 29.60 -12.08
CA LEU A 301 -15.59 28.59 -11.15
C LEU A 301 -14.45 27.72 -10.60
N GLN A 302 -13.22 27.85 -11.08
CA GLN A 302 -12.10 27.01 -10.62
C GLN A 302 -11.43 27.60 -9.38
N SER A 303 -11.37 26.82 -8.28
CA SER A 303 -10.66 27.20 -7.05
C SER A 303 -9.98 26.00 -6.40
N TYR A 304 -8.91 26.24 -5.64
CA TYR A 304 -8.05 25.19 -5.07
C TYR A 304 -7.91 25.24 -3.54
N ARG A 305 -8.00 26.45 -2.97
CA ARG A 305 -7.90 26.72 -1.54
C ARG A 305 -9.28 26.89 -0.97
#